data_AF-A0A371YJ08-F1
#
_entry.id   AF-A0A371YJ08-F1
#
_cell.length_a   1.000
_cell.length_b   1.000
_cell.length_c   1.000
_cell.angle_alpha   90.00
_cell.angle_beta   90.00
_cell.angle_gamma   90.00
#
_symmetry.space_group_name_H-M   'P 1'
#
loop_
_entity.id
_entity.type
_entity.pdbx_description
1 polymer ?
#
loop_
_entity_poly.entity_id
_entity_poly.type
_entity_poly.pdbx_seq_one_letter_code
_entity_poly.pdbx_strand_id
1 'polypeptide(L)'
;MSNKELENRILKVGMWIFTFFFWYLVIAFFLKSDYPIYNQPFNRKDAYEVLRDGLTLSAYFLAPAVACVLFNDWRSQHIEIKNEEVTQDIWKLVDRISVLLNFSGYALNSKDFNKNQYNIYQLIINLNTKKDLLRLSGSEIKAYHNNLNELTSLLRKLVENYVDATFANNRANDERVPEKHYKKTPELNQALQDVIKYSDEVNRIKKEITDISLKLKPLYVK
;
A
#
# COMPACT_ATOMS: atom_id res chain seq x y z
N MET A 1 2.41 -15.43 -4.39
CA MET A 1 2.42 -16.24 -5.64
C MET A 1 2.53 -17.72 -5.28
N SER A 2 1.95 -18.66 -6.07
CA SER A 2 2.01 -20.09 -5.71
C SER A 2 3.39 -20.68 -5.97
N ASN A 3 3.88 -21.56 -5.09
CA ASN A 3 5.16 -22.28 -5.23
C ASN A 3 5.38 -22.91 -6.62
N LYS A 4 4.29 -23.31 -7.30
CA LYS A 4 4.33 -23.90 -8.65
C LYS A 4 4.86 -22.94 -9.73
N GLU A 5 4.68 -21.63 -9.56
CA GLU A 5 5.16 -20.64 -10.54
C GLU A 5 6.68 -20.43 -10.43
N LEU A 6 7.20 -20.38 -9.20
CA LEU A 6 8.64 -20.29 -8.94
C LEU A 6 9.37 -21.52 -9.48
N GLU A 7 8.83 -22.71 -9.19
CA GLU A 7 9.35 -23.98 -9.69
C GLU A 7 9.39 -24.00 -11.23
N ASN A 8 8.30 -23.58 -11.89
CA ASN A 8 8.25 -23.50 -13.35
C ASN A 8 9.28 -22.51 -13.93
N ARG A 9 9.54 -21.37 -13.27
CA ARG A 9 10.55 -20.39 -13.71
C ARG A 9 11.96 -20.96 -13.59
N ILE A 10 12.26 -21.64 -12.49
CA ILE A 10 13.55 -22.31 -12.27
C ILE A 10 13.75 -23.44 -13.30
N LEU A 11 12.73 -24.29 -13.50
CA LEU A 11 12.76 -25.37 -14.50
C LEU A 11 12.98 -24.84 -15.92
N LYS A 12 12.34 -23.73 -16.28
CA LYS A 12 12.51 -23.10 -17.60
C LYS A 12 13.95 -22.63 -17.81
N VAL A 13 14.55 -21.97 -16.82
CA VAL A 13 15.97 -21.56 -16.86
C VAL A 13 16.88 -22.78 -16.97
N GLY A 14 16.61 -23.82 -16.17
CA GLY A 14 17.36 -25.09 -16.21
C GLY A 14 17.31 -25.76 -17.59
N MET A 15 16.15 -25.82 -18.23
CA MET A 15 15.99 -26.40 -19.58
C MET A 15 16.80 -25.66 -20.65
N TRP A 16 16.87 -24.32 -20.59
CA TRP A 16 17.68 -23.54 -21.53
C TRP A 16 19.17 -23.81 -21.34
N ILE A 17 19.63 -23.87 -20.08
CA ILE A 17 21.04 -24.15 -19.77
C ILE A 17 21.41 -25.59 -20.13
N PHE A 18 20.52 -26.55 -19.89
CA PHE A 18 20.73 -27.94 -20.32
C PHE A 18 20.83 -28.05 -21.85
N THR A 19 19.97 -27.32 -22.58
CA THR A 19 20.04 -27.26 -24.05
C THR A 19 21.37 -26.68 -24.52
N PHE A 20 21.82 -25.58 -23.90
CA PHE A 20 23.12 -24.98 -24.19
C PHE A 20 24.29 -25.92 -23.88
N PHE A 21 24.25 -26.59 -22.72
CA PHE A 21 25.23 -27.60 -22.32
C PHE A 21 25.31 -28.74 -23.33
N PHE A 22 24.17 -29.26 -23.78
CA PHE A 22 24.11 -30.32 -24.78
C PHE A 22 24.78 -29.90 -26.10
N TRP A 23 24.45 -28.71 -26.62
CA TRP A 23 25.09 -28.18 -27.84
C TRP A 23 26.58 -27.92 -27.65
N TYR A 24 27.00 -27.41 -26.49
CA TYR A 24 28.41 -27.25 -26.16
C TYR A 24 29.15 -28.59 -26.24
N LEU A 25 28.59 -29.67 -25.68
CA LEU A 25 29.19 -31.00 -25.76
C LEU A 25 29.33 -31.46 -27.22
N VAL A 26 28.28 -31.33 -28.03
CA VAL A 26 28.30 -31.72 -29.45
C VAL A 26 29.43 -31.00 -30.20
N ILE A 27 29.55 -29.68 -30.01
CA ILE A 27 30.57 -28.86 -30.67
C ILE A 27 31.98 -29.21 -30.15
N ALA A 28 32.14 -29.38 -28.84
CA ALA A 28 33.42 -29.67 -28.21
C ALA A 28 33.95 -31.05 -28.59
N PHE A 29 33.09 -32.07 -28.65
CA PHE A 29 33.47 -33.40 -29.15
C PHE A 29 33.84 -33.38 -30.63
N PHE A 30 33.11 -32.61 -31.45
CA PHE A 30 33.45 -32.45 -32.87
C PHE A 30 34.80 -31.74 -33.08
N LEU A 31 35.11 -30.73 -32.27
CA LEU A 31 36.38 -30.00 -32.33
C LEU A 31 37.57 -30.82 -31.81
N LYS A 32 37.37 -31.66 -30.79
CA LYS A 32 38.43 -32.53 -30.23
C LYS A 32 38.61 -33.85 -30.98
N SER A 33 37.68 -34.26 -31.85
CA SER A 33 37.88 -35.47 -32.66
C SER A 33 38.85 -35.19 -33.81
N ASP A 34 39.95 -35.95 -33.90
CA ASP A 34 40.80 -35.88 -35.10
C ASP A 34 40.04 -36.48 -36.28
N TYR A 35 40.11 -35.80 -37.42
CA TYR A 35 39.57 -36.31 -38.68
C TYR A 35 40.59 -37.28 -39.31
N PRO A 36 40.22 -38.53 -39.69
CA PRO A 36 38.88 -39.10 -39.82
C PRO A 36 38.42 -39.87 -38.55
N ILE A 37 37.16 -39.61 -38.17
CA ILE A 37 36.49 -40.07 -36.93
C ILE A 37 36.38 -41.61 -36.81
N TYR A 38 36.48 -42.35 -37.92
CA TYR A 38 36.12 -43.77 -37.99
C TYR A 38 37.12 -44.74 -37.37
N ASN A 39 38.37 -44.33 -37.10
CA ASN A 39 39.44 -45.25 -36.69
C ASN A 39 40.08 -44.93 -35.32
N GLN A 40 39.55 -43.98 -34.55
CA GLN A 40 40.16 -43.60 -33.27
C GLN A 40 39.44 -44.21 -32.05
N PRO A 41 40.21 -44.74 -31.06
CA PRO A 41 39.64 -45.16 -29.78
C PRO A 41 39.14 -43.94 -28.99
N PHE A 42 37.98 -44.07 -28.37
CA PHE A 42 37.38 -43.03 -27.53
C PHE A 42 38.36 -42.55 -26.44
N ASN A 43 38.79 -41.29 -26.52
CA ASN A 43 39.70 -40.70 -25.53
C ASN A 43 38.93 -40.29 -24.27
N ARG A 44 38.98 -41.14 -23.25
CA ARG A 44 38.32 -40.91 -21.95
C ARG A 44 38.80 -39.64 -21.24
N LYS A 45 40.06 -39.25 -21.43
CA LYS A 45 40.64 -38.06 -20.80
C LYS A 45 40.01 -36.79 -21.38
N ASP A 46 39.91 -36.73 -22.71
CA ASP A 46 39.30 -35.61 -23.41
C ASP A 46 37.81 -35.48 -23.13
N ALA A 47 37.10 -36.62 -23.08
CA ALA A 47 35.69 -36.65 -22.73
C ALA A 47 35.45 -36.12 -21.30
N TYR A 48 36.30 -36.50 -20.35
CA TYR A 48 36.22 -35.99 -18.97
C TYR A 48 36.46 -34.49 -18.91
N GLU A 49 37.46 -33.97 -19.61
CA GLU A 49 37.73 -32.52 -19.67
C GLU A 49 36.55 -31.74 -20.25
N VAL A 50 36.00 -32.18 -21.39
CA VAL A 50 34.86 -31.53 -22.05
C VAL A 50 33.61 -31.54 -21.16
N LEU A 51 33.33 -32.67 -20.49
CA LEU A 51 32.22 -32.77 -19.54
C LEU A 51 32.43 -31.85 -18.34
N ARG A 52 33.63 -31.85 -17.75
CA ARG A 52 33.96 -30.98 -16.60
C ARG A 52 33.81 -29.51 -16.97
N ASP A 53 34.35 -29.10 -18.10
CA ASP A 53 34.34 -27.72 -18.54
C ASP A 53 32.91 -27.28 -18.88
N GLY A 54 32.14 -28.11 -19.57
CA GLY A 54 30.73 -27.86 -19.85
C GLY A 54 29.87 -27.76 -18.59
N LEU A 55 30.08 -28.63 -17.60
CA LEU A 55 29.38 -28.57 -16.30
C LEU A 55 29.76 -27.31 -15.51
N THR A 56 31.05 -26.96 -15.51
CA THR A 56 31.56 -25.76 -14.83
C THR A 56 30.96 -24.49 -15.44
N LEU A 57 30.95 -24.42 -16.76
CA LEU A 57 30.40 -23.28 -17.50
C LEU A 57 28.89 -23.19 -17.32
N SER A 58 28.18 -24.32 -17.36
CA SER A 58 26.74 -24.39 -17.08
C SER A 58 26.42 -23.94 -15.64
N ALA A 59 27.19 -24.39 -14.65
CA ALA A 59 27.01 -23.98 -13.26
C ALA A 59 27.26 -22.47 -13.08
N TYR A 60 28.26 -21.92 -13.77
CA TYR A 60 28.58 -20.50 -13.73
C TYR A 60 27.43 -19.61 -14.23
N PHE A 61 26.62 -20.09 -15.19
CA PHE A 61 25.43 -19.37 -15.66
C PHE A 61 24.16 -19.73 -14.86
N LEU A 62 24.02 -20.97 -14.42
CA LEU A 62 22.83 -21.45 -13.69
C LEU A 62 22.74 -20.80 -12.31
N ALA A 63 23.83 -20.74 -11.55
CA ALA A 63 23.80 -20.23 -10.18
C ALA A 63 23.34 -18.75 -10.11
N PRO A 64 23.88 -17.81 -10.91
CA PRO A 64 23.38 -16.43 -10.93
C PRO A 64 21.92 -16.31 -11.41
N ALA A 65 21.53 -17.11 -12.41
CA ALA A 65 20.17 -17.06 -12.95
C ALA A 65 19.13 -17.55 -11.93
N VAL A 66 19.41 -18.66 -11.26
CA VAL A 66 18.56 -19.18 -10.17
C VAL A 66 18.53 -18.22 -8.99
N ALA A 67 19.67 -17.64 -8.60
CA ALA A 67 19.75 -16.64 -7.55
C ALA A 67 18.91 -15.40 -7.86
N CYS A 68 18.91 -14.93 -9.12
CA CYS A 68 18.07 -13.80 -9.56
C CYS A 68 16.57 -14.12 -9.47
N VAL A 69 16.16 -15.30 -9.92
CA VAL A 69 14.76 -15.74 -9.82
C VAL A 69 14.32 -15.82 -8.36
N LEU A 70 15.14 -16.44 -7.51
CA LEU A 70 14.86 -16.60 -6.09
C LEU A 70 14.84 -15.25 -5.36
N PHE A 71 15.75 -14.34 -5.69
CA PHE A 71 15.78 -12.99 -5.11
C PHE A 71 14.55 -12.17 -5.50
N ASN A 72 14.10 -12.26 -6.76
CA ASN A 72 12.90 -11.55 -7.20
C ASN A 72 11.65 -12.06 -6.49
N ASP A 73 11.52 -13.37 -6.31
CA ASP A 73 10.41 -13.97 -5.58
C ASP A 73 10.43 -13.58 -4.10
N TRP A 74 11.59 -13.73 -3.44
CA TRP A 74 11.80 -13.31 -2.05
C TRP A 74 11.47 -11.83 -1.86
N ARG A 75 11.90 -10.95 -2.77
CA ARG A 75 11.58 -9.53 -2.73
C ARG A 75 10.08 -9.28 -2.83
N SER A 76 9.36 -10.00 -3.68
CA SER A 76 7.90 -9.86 -3.81
C SER A 76 7.20 -10.25 -2.52
N GLN A 77 7.54 -11.41 -1.95
CA GLN A 77 6.99 -11.86 -0.68
C GLN A 77 7.28 -10.86 0.46
N HIS A 78 8.50 -10.34 0.51
CA HIS A 78 8.88 -9.37 1.54
C HIS A 78 8.13 -8.03 1.40
N ILE A 79 7.76 -7.63 0.19
CA ILE A 79 6.89 -6.46 -0.05
C ILE A 79 5.46 -6.75 0.44
N GLU A 80 4.92 -7.92 0.13
CA GLU A 80 3.58 -8.34 0.54
C GLU A 80 3.46 -8.38 2.07
N ILE A 81 4.39 -9.03 2.76
CA ILE A 81 4.44 -9.11 4.23
C ILE A 81 4.54 -7.71 4.85
N LYS A 82 5.41 -6.85 4.31
CA LYS A 82 5.56 -5.48 4.81
C LYS A 82 4.25 -4.68 4.62
N ASN A 83 3.60 -4.83 3.48
CA ASN A 83 2.34 -4.15 3.21
C ASN A 83 1.23 -4.65 4.16
N GLU A 84 1.16 -5.95 4.43
CA GLU A 84 0.22 -6.51 5.41
C GLU A 84 0.40 -5.84 6.77
N GLU A 85 1.63 -5.83 7.32
CA GLU A 85 1.95 -5.20 8.61
C GLU A 85 1.53 -3.72 8.64
N VAL A 86 1.87 -2.96 7.60
CA VAL A 86 1.52 -1.54 7.51
C VAL A 86 0.01 -1.34 7.42
N THR A 87 -0.73 -2.17 6.66
CA THR A 87 -2.19 -2.06 6.58
C THR A 87 -2.88 -2.43 7.90
N GLN A 88 -2.35 -3.39 8.67
CA GLN A 88 -2.83 -3.68 10.02
C GLN A 88 -2.65 -2.50 10.97
N ASP A 89 -1.49 -1.83 10.91
CA ASP A 89 -1.25 -0.62 11.69
C ASP A 89 -2.16 0.53 11.30
N ILE A 90 -2.38 0.74 9.99
CA ILE A 90 -3.35 1.72 9.50
C ILE A 90 -4.74 1.39 9.99
N TRP A 91 -5.15 0.12 9.97
CA TRP A 91 -6.44 -0.31 10.46
C TRP A 91 -6.66 0.03 11.94
N LYS A 92 -5.66 -0.17 12.81
CA LYS A 92 -5.72 0.25 14.22
C LYS A 92 -5.94 1.76 14.38
N LEU A 93 -5.39 2.57 13.47
CA LEU A 93 -5.61 4.01 13.46
C LEU A 93 -7.02 4.37 12.95
N VAL A 94 -7.48 3.67 11.91
CA VAL A 94 -8.82 3.84 11.33
C VAL A 94 -9.92 3.46 12.33
N ASP A 95 -9.73 2.39 13.10
CA ASP A 95 -10.70 1.95 14.12
C ASP A 95 -10.99 3.04 15.18
N ARG A 96 -9.96 3.84 15.51
CA ARG A 96 -10.06 4.97 16.44
C ARG A 96 -10.85 6.15 15.89
N ILE A 97 -11.11 6.20 14.59
CA ILE A 97 -11.86 7.30 13.95
C ILE A 97 -13.27 7.38 14.51
N SER A 98 -13.93 6.23 14.71
CA SER A 98 -15.30 6.17 15.24
C SER A 98 -15.49 6.96 16.54
N VAL A 99 -14.53 6.85 17.46
CA VAL A 99 -14.51 7.59 18.73
C VAL A 99 -14.34 9.09 18.51
N LEU A 100 -13.51 9.49 17.55
CA LEU A 100 -13.26 10.90 17.22
C LEU A 100 -14.43 11.54 16.46
N LEU A 101 -15.18 10.77 15.66
CA LEU A 101 -16.34 11.26 14.93
C LEU A 101 -17.52 11.59 15.84
N ASN A 102 -17.60 11.00 17.04
CA ASN A 102 -18.68 11.25 17.98
C ASN A 102 -18.57 12.60 18.71
N PHE A 103 -17.53 13.38 18.45
CA PHE A 103 -17.43 14.75 18.94
C PHE A 103 -18.49 15.65 18.27
N SER A 104 -19.21 16.44 19.06
CA SER A 104 -20.12 17.48 18.59
C SER A 104 -19.46 18.85 18.75
N GLY A 105 -19.03 19.48 17.65
CA GLY A 105 -18.40 20.81 17.68
C GLY A 105 -19.28 21.92 18.28
N TYR A 106 -20.59 21.71 18.34
CA TYR A 106 -21.59 22.74 18.67
C TYR A 106 -21.73 23.08 20.16
N ALA A 107 -21.21 22.26 21.08
CA ALA A 107 -21.59 22.33 22.50
C ALA A 107 -20.42 22.40 23.49
N LEU A 108 -19.19 22.57 23.01
CA LEU A 108 -18.01 22.38 23.84
C LEU A 108 -17.26 23.70 24.07
N ASN A 109 -16.71 23.83 25.28
CA ASN A 109 -15.77 24.89 25.61
C ASN A 109 -14.59 24.86 24.60
N SER A 110 -13.93 26.01 24.42
CA SER A 110 -12.83 26.15 23.45
C SER A 110 -11.70 25.14 23.66
N LYS A 111 -11.49 24.65 24.89
CA LYS A 111 -10.45 23.69 25.24
C LYS A 111 -10.72 22.29 24.68
N ASP A 112 -11.94 21.78 24.83
CA ASP A 112 -12.34 20.46 24.34
C ASP A 112 -12.42 20.45 22.81
N PHE A 113 -12.84 21.55 22.20
CA PHE A 113 -12.79 21.73 20.75
C PHE A 113 -11.36 21.64 20.21
N ASN A 114 -10.45 22.46 20.76
CA ASN A 114 -9.04 22.47 20.35
C ASN A 114 -8.39 21.10 20.54
N LYS A 115 -8.68 20.40 21.64
CA LYS A 115 -8.16 19.06 21.90
C LYS A 115 -8.60 18.04 20.84
N ASN A 116 -9.87 18.06 20.43
CA ASN A 116 -10.38 17.13 19.44
C ASN A 116 -9.87 17.43 18.03
N GLN A 117 -9.76 18.71 17.67
CA GLN A 117 -9.09 19.10 16.43
C GLN A 117 -7.65 18.61 16.38
N TYR A 118 -6.89 18.84 17.45
CA TYR A 118 -5.52 18.35 17.58
C TYR A 118 -5.44 16.84 17.39
N ASN A 119 -6.33 16.08 18.03
CA ASN A 119 -6.38 14.62 17.88
C ASN A 119 -6.65 14.18 16.44
N ILE A 120 -7.55 14.86 15.71
CA ILE A 120 -7.82 14.55 14.30
C ILE A 120 -6.61 14.86 13.43
N TYR A 121 -5.92 15.99 13.65
CA TYR A 121 -4.70 16.32 12.91
C TYR A 121 -3.57 15.32 13.18
N GLN A 122 -3.37 14.91 14.43
CA GLN A 122 -2.40 13.86 14.78
C GLN A 122 -2.73 12.54 14.07
N LEU A 123 -4.01 12.18 14.00
CA LEU A 123 -4.44 11.01 13.25
C LEU A 123 -4.10 11.14 11.76
N ILE A 124 -4.41 12.27 11.12
CA ILE A 124 -4.10 12.52 9.71
C ILE A 124 -2.59 12.40 9.46
N ILE A 125 -1.76 12.95 10.34
CA ILE A 125 -0.29 12.84 10.25
C ILE A 125 0.13 11.37 10.31
N ASN A 126 -0.32 10.63 11.34
CA ASN A 126 0.02 9.22 11.50
C ASN A 126 -0.43 8.36 10.32
N LEU A 127 -1.64 8.60 9.78
CA LEU A 127 -2.13 7.91 8.60
C LEU A 127 -1.26 8.19 7.38
N ASN A 128 -0.87 9.45 7.14
CA ASN A 128 0.00 9.81 6.03
C ASN A 128 1.42 9.23 6.19
N THR A 129 1.98 9.27 7.39
CA THR A 129 3.29 8.65 7.65
C THR A 129 3.27 7.15 7.37
N LYS A 130 2.22 6.44 7.82
CA LYS A 130 2.09 5.00 7.54
C LYS A 130 1.80 4.73 6.06
N LYS A 131 1.02 5.58 5.40
CA LYS A 131 0.76 5.50 3.95
C LYS A 131 2.06 5.52 3.15
N ASP A 132 3.00 6.40 3.50
CA ASP A 132 4.27 6.54 2.78
C ASP A 132 5.18 5.29 2.93
N LEU A 133 4.89 4.41 3.88
CA LEU A 133 5.59 3.13 4.05
C LEU A 133 5.06 2.04 3.10
N LEU A 134 3.89 2.23 2.50
CA LEU A 134 3.28 1.27 1.59
C LEU A 134 4.08 1.18 0.29
N ARG A 135 4.33 -0.04 -0.16
CA ARG A 135 4.94 -0.32 -1.45
C ARG A 135 3.84 -0.57 -2.47
N LEU A 136 3.72 0.32 -3.45
CA LEU A 136 2.63 0.30 -4.45
C LEU A 136 2.84 -0.78 -5.53
N SER A 137 2.81 -2.05 -5.15
CA SER A 137 2.82 -3.20 -6.06
C SER A 137 1.43 -3.84 -6.12
N GLY A 138 0.81 -3.85 -7.31
CA GLY A 138 -0.52 -4.43 -7.52
C GLY A 138 -1.66 -3.41 -7.49
N SER A 139 -2.85 -3.85 -7.90
CA SER A 139 -4.07 -3.01 -7.96
C SER A 139 -4.71 -2.80 -6.59
N GLU A 140 -4.73 -3.83 -5.74
CA GLU A 140 -5.35 -3.79 -4.42
C GLU A 140 -4.70 -2.73 -3.51
N ILE A 141 -3.37 -2.72 -3.42
CA ILE A 141 -2.64 -1.74 -2.59
C ILE A 141 -2.79 -0.31 -3.12
N LYS A 142 -2.94 -0.14 -4.44
CA LYS A 142 -3.18 1.18 -5.05
C LYS A 142 -4.58 1.68 -4.71
N ALA A 143 -5.59 0.81 -4.75
CA ALA A 143 -6.94 1.14 -4.32
C ALA A 143 -6.96 1.49 -2.81
N TYR A 144 -6.25 0.72 -1.98
CA TYR A 144 -6.10 1.00 -0.56
C TYR A 144 -5.45 2.38 -0.31
N HIS A 145 -4.37 2.68 -1.02
CA HIS A 145 -3.68 3.97 -0.95
C HIS A 145 -4.60 5.14 -1.35
N ASN A 146 -5.42 4.96 -2.39
CA ASN A 146 -6.38 5.97 -2.83
C ASN A 146 -7.49 6.19 -1.79
N ASN A 147 -8.05 5.10 -1.23
CA ASN A 147 -9.02 5.19 -0.15
C ASN A 147 -8.45 5.94 1.07
N LEU A 148 -7.16 5.77 1.37
CA LEU A 148 -6.50 6.46 2.47
C LEU A 148 -6.30 7.97 2.19
N ASN A 149 -6.03 8.33 0.93
CA ASN A 149 -5.99 9.74 0.52
C ASN A 149 -7.36 10.40 0.64
N GLU A 150 -8.41 9.71 0.21
CA GLU A 150 -9.78 10.21 0.31
C GLU A 150 -10.20 10.33 1.78
N LEU A 151 -9.90 9.32 2.62
CA LEU A 151 -10.14 9.38 4.06
C LEU A 151 -9.45 10.59 4.72
N THR A 152 -8.17 10.81 4.44
CA THR A 152 -7.43 11.94 5.02
C THR A 152 -7.93 13.29 4.52
N SER A 153 -8.42 13.37 3.27
CA SER A 153 -9.11 14.55 2.74
C SER A 153 -10.42 14.81 3.46
N LEU A 154 -11.26 13.79 3.65
CA LEU A 154 -12.53 13.89 4.37
C LEU A 154 -12.34 14.29 5.84
N LEU A 155 -11.33 13.74 6.52
CA LEU A 155 -10.98 14.15 7.88
C LEU A 155 -10.59 15.62 7.98
N ARG A 156 -9.86 16.15 6.98
CA ARG A 156 -9.53 17.58 6.93
C ARG A 156 -10.78 18.44 6.74
N LYS A 157 -11.63 18.06 5.77
CA LYS A 157 -12.93 18.74 5.53
C LYS A 157 -13.83 18.72 6.77
N LEU A 158 -13.82 17.62 7.53
CA LEU A 158 -14.58 17.52 8.76
C LEU A 158 -14.13 18.57 9.78
N VAL A 159 -12.81 18.73 9.98
CA VAL A 159 -12.27 19.74 10.89
C VAL A 159 -12.63 21.16 10.43
N GLU A 160 -12.49 21.45 9.14
CA GLU A 160 -12.88 22.74 8.55
C GLU A 160 -14.37 23.05 8.81
N ASN A 161 -15.27 22.09 8.55
CA ASN A 161 -16.69 22.29 8.80
C ASN A 161 -17.04 22.43 10.28
N TYR A 162 -16.29 21.78 11.19
CA TYR A 162 -16.46 22.02 12.62
C TYR A 162 -16.07 23.44 13.04
N VAL A 163 -15.04 24.01 12.43
CA VAL A 163 -14.63 25.41 12.66
C VAL A 163 -15.74 26.35 12.23
N ASP A 164 -16.24 26.19 11.01
CA ASP A 164 -17.30 27.04 10.46
C ASP A 164 -18.60 26.93 11.26
N ALA A 165 -18.99 25.71 11.62
CA ALA A 165 -20.11 25.43 12.50
C ALA A 165 -20.01 26.15 13.85
N THR A 166 -18.81 26.17 14.45
CA THR A 166 -18.56 26.82 15.74
C THR A 166 -18.68 28.33 15.61
N PHE A 167 -18.13 28.92 14.54
CA PHE A 167 -18.27 30.36 14.28
C PHE A 167 -19.72 30.77 14.01
N ALA A 168 -20.48 29.98 13.24
CA ALA A 168 -21.89 30.23 12.99
C ALA A 168 -22.71 30.19 14.29
N ASN A 169 -22.43 29.22 15.16
CA ASN A 169 -23.09 29.09 16.45
C ASN A 169 -22.76 30.26 17.41
N ASN A 170 -21.49 30.68 17.46
CA ASN A 170 -21.09 31.84 18.26
C ASN A 170 -21.79 33.12 17.80
N ARG A 171 -21.88 33.36 16.47
CA ARG A 171 -22.62 34.49 15.90
C ARG A 171 -24.10 34.45 16.28
N ALA A 172 -24.73 33.29 16.16
CA ALA A 172 -26.13 33.11 16.55
C ALA A 172 -26.36 33.35 18.06
N ASN A 173 -25.38 33.01 18.91
CA ASN A 173 -25.45 33.25 20.36
C ASN A 173 -25.25 34.73 20.71
N ASP A 174 -24.32 35.43 20.06
CA ASP A 174 -24.11 36.87 20.25
C ASP A 174 -25.35 37.71 19.88
N GLU A 175 -26.10 37.26 18.87
CA GLU A 175 -27.35 37.90 18.44
C GLU A 175 -28.55 37.59 19.37
N ARG A 176 -28.42 36.57 20.24
CA ARG A 176 -29.43 36.23 21.26
C ARG A 176 -29.26 37.00 22.58
N VAL A 177 -28.18 37.79 22.74
CA VAL A 177 -27.87 38.50 23.99
C VAL A 177 -28.96 39.56 24.30
N PRO A 178 -29.57 39.58 25.50
CA PRO A 178 -30.81 40.32 25.80
C PRO A 178 -30.78 41.85 25.60
N GLU A 179 -29.60 42.48 25.57
CA GLU A 179 -29.46 43.93 25.37
C GLU A 179 -29.78 44.38 23.93
N LYS A 180 -29.69 43.46 22.95
CA LYS A 180 -30.24 43.66 21.61
C LYS A 180 -31.63 43.04 21.60
N HIS A 181 -32.67 43.87 21.53
CA HIS A 181 -34.06 43.41 21.49
C HIS A 181 -34.25 42.14 20.65
N TYR A 182 -35.04 41.18 21.16
CA TYR A 182 -35.54 39.94 20.55
C TYR A 182 -36.31 40.16 19.22
N LYS A 183 -35.77 40.93 18.28
CA LYS A 183 -36.26 40.95 16.91
C LYS A 183 -35.57 39.81 16.18
N LYS A 184 -36.36 38.96 15.53
CA LYS A 184 -35.91 38.08 14.46
C LYS A 184 -35.28 38.95 13.36
N THR A 185 -34.02 39.34 13.54
CA THR A 185 -33.28 40.04 12.50
C THR A 185 -33.02 39.06 11.36
N PRO A 186 -32.95 39.54 10.10
CA PRO A 186 -32.49 38.72 8.99
C PRO A 186 -31.14 38.04 9.27
N GLU A 187 -30.28 38.70 10.05
CA GLU A 187 -28.98 38.23 10.52
C GLU A 187 -29.10 36.95 11.38
N LEU A 188 -30.03 36.92 12.35
CA LEU A 188 -30.20 35.76 13.23
C LEU A 188 -30.75 34.56 12.46
N ASN A 189 -31.68 34.82 11.54
CA ASN A 189 -32.20 33.77 10.67
C ASN A 189 -31.08 33.20 9.78
N GLN A 190 -30.23 34.06 9.22
CA GLN A 190 -29.08 33.62 8.43
C GLN A 190 -28.10 32.80 9.25
N ALA A 191 -27.74 33.25 10.46
CA ALA A 191 -26.82 32.53 11.34
C ALA A 191 -27.37 31.14 11.72
N LEU A 192 -28.68 31.03 11.98
CA LEU A 192 -29.33 29.74 12.26
C LEU A 192 -29.36 28.81 11.04
N GLN A 193 -29.60 29.35 9.84
CA GLN A 193 -29.52 28.59 8.60
C GLN A 193 -28.10 28.07 8.34
N ASP A 194 -27.08 28.89 8.61
CA ASP A 194 -25.68 28.49 8.50
C ASP A 194 -25.36 27.34 9.48
N VAL A 195 -25.81 27.41 10.74
CA VAL A 195 -25.64 26.32 11.73
C VAL A 195 -26.26 25.01 11.24
N ILE A 196 -27.49 25.05 10.71
CA ILE A 196 -28.18 23.87 10.18
C ILE A 196 -27.39 23.29 9.00
N LYS A 197 -27.00 24.15 8.04
CA LYS A 197 -26.23 23.76 6.86
C LYS A 197 -24.92 23.05 7.23
N TYR A 198 -24.14 23.62 8.15
CA TYR A 198 -22.88 23.01 8.57
C TYR A 198 -23.08 21.72 9.37
N SER A 199 -24.17 21.63 10.16
CA SER A 199 -24.56 20.39 10.85
C SER A 199 -24.85 19.24 9.90
N ASP A 200 -25.62 19.52 8.85
CA ASP A 200 -25.96 18.52 7.83
C ASP A 200 -24.71 18.08 7.06
N GLU A 201 -23.83 19.02 6.71
CA GLU A 201 -22.56 18.75 6.05
C GLU A 201 -21.63 17.88 6.91
N VAL A 202 -21.49 18.20 8.20
CA VAL A 202 -20.71 17.39 9.16
C VAL A 202 -21.24 15.96 9.22
N ASN A 203 -22.56 15.78 9.30
CA ASN A 203 -23.16 14.44 9.34
C ASN A 203 -22.95 13.67 8.04
N ARG A 204 -23.03 14.35 6.89
CA ARG A 204 -22.70 13.75 5.58
C ARG A 204 -21.25 13.28 5.54
N ILE A 205 -20.30 14.13 5.92
CA ILE A 205 -18.88 13.81 5.92
C ILE A 205 -18.58 12.64 6.88
N LYS A 206 -19.20 12.61 8.08
CA LYS A 206 -19.05 11.48 9.01
C LYS A 206 -19.48 10.15 8.39
N LYS A 207 -20.58 10.16 7.63
CA LYS A 207 -21.06 8.97 6.93
C LYS A 207 -20.06 8.53 5.86
N GLU A 208 -19.57 9.45 5.03
CA GLU A 208 -18.56 9.15 4.01
C GLU A 208 -17.26 8.61 4.63
N ILE A 209 -16.82 9.18 5.75
CA ILE A 209 -15.66 8.69 6.51
C ILE A 209 -15.89 7.25 7.00
N THR A 210 -17.10 6.95 7.47
CA THR A 210 -17.44 5.60 7.93
C THR A 210 -17.43 4.62 6.76
N ASP A 211 -18.05 4.98 5.64
CA ASP A 211 -18.12 4.15 4.44
C ASP A 211 -16.72 3.85 3.87
N ILE A 212 -15.83 4.84 3.85
CA ILE A 212 -14.46 4.64 3.37
C ILE A 212 -13.57 3.87 4.35
N SER A 213 -13.79 4.06 5.65
CA SER A 213 -13.08 3.30 6.70
C SER A 213 -13.34 1.80 6.54
N LEU A 214 -14.58 1.40 6.20
CA LEU A 214 -14.92 -0.01 5.93
C LEU A 214 -14.17 -0.61 4.73
N LYS A 215 -13.70 0.21 3.79
CA LYS A 215 -12.90 -0.21 2.63
C LYS A 215 -11.41 -0.35 2.95
N LEU A 216 -10.96 0.09 4.14
CA LEU A 216 -9.56 0.06 4.57
C LEU A 216 -9.24 -1.13 5.49
N LYS A 217 -9.92 -2.26 5.28
CA LYS A 217 -9.59 -3.50 6.00
C LYS A 217 -8.16 -3.96 5.69
N PRO A 218 -7.45 -4.59 6.64
CA PRO A 218 -6.12 -5.11 6.41
C PRO A 218 -6.06 -6.03 5.19
N LEU A 219 -5.00 -5.89 4.40
CA LEU A 219 -4.73 -6.76 3.28
C LEU A 219 -3.88 -7.92 3.79
N TYR A 220 -4.43 -9.13 3.79
CA TYR A 220 -3.71 -10.33 4.17
C TYR A 220 -3.05 -10.96 2.96
N VAL A 221 -1.79 -11.39 3.12
CA VAL A 221 -1.10 -12.17 2.11
C VAL A 221 -1.82 -13.53 1.97
N LYS A 222 -2.11 -13.93 0.73
CA LYS A 222 -2.77 -15.21 0.39
C LYS A 222 -1.75 -16.30 0.05
#